data_AF-A0A928KE87-F1
#
_entry.id   AF-A0A928KE87-F1
#
_cell.length_a   1.000
_cell.length_b   1.000
_cell.length_c   1.000
_cell.angle_alpha   90.00
_cell.angle_beta   90.00
_cell.angle_gamma   90.00
#
_symmetry.space_group_name_H-M   'P 1'
#
loop_
_entity.id
_entity.type
_entity.pdbx_description
1 polymer ?
#
loop_
_entity_poly.entity_id
_entity_poly.type
_entity_poly.pdbx_seq_one_letter_code
_entity_poly.pdbx_strand_id
1 'polypeptide(L)'
;MSEQININFMDIMRALLCDYESTCGVKPFDGNIIISEDMRSSYIQLRSDLVEKGVIPIDDLEKYHGLTVQPAETDGIFTILLNKKFILESFSKNNVDWVGTLVHEAVHVNDFRDYFNLVSPSSYDELYDYNLHRMFIYWTEFHARAIGHYFLRKYSLEDFTSSTHLDYLLNEALPFHINDMAAQVNATNNPDDQMYTIVHFLGRLAVWQYLYPDTFCSDFINKLLGANPWMEDLYYFFIKYETLEEIYPHFDEIEAMLDRNL
;
A
#
# COMPACT_ATOMS: atom_id res chain seq x y z
N MET A 1 9.18 24.96 -5.52
CA MET A 1 8.78 24.77 -6.92
C MET A 1 8.03 26.00 -7.38
N SER A 2 8.28 26.50 -8.59
CA SER A 2 7.45 27.56 -9.16
C SER A 2 6.05 27.05 -9.48
N GLU A 3 5.07 27.94 -9.54
CA GLU A 3 3.65 27.61 -9.79
C GLU A 3 3.44 26.81 -11.09
N GLN A 4 4.13 27.15 -12.17
CA GLN A 4 4.09 26.41 -13.44
C GLN A 4 4.64 24.97 -13.34
N ILE A 5 5.63 24.73 -12.47
CA ILE A 5 6.20 23.40 -12.24
C ILE A 5 5.22 22.56 -11.41
N ASN A 6 4.51 23.18 -10.46
CA ASN A 6 3.45 22.52 -9.70
C ASN A 6 2.30 22.07 -10.61
N ILE A 7 1.84 22.93 -11.54
CA ILE A 7 0.76 22.58 -12.49
C ILE A 7 1.16 21.37 -13.34
N ASN A 8 2.36 21.39 -13.93
CA ASN A 8 2.86 20.29 -14.75
C ASN A 8 2.97 18.97 -13.94
N PHE A 9 3.45 19.04 -12.70
CA PHE A 9 3.56 17.85 -11.87
C PHE A 9 2.20 17.26 -11.46
N MET A 10 1.21 18.09 -11.17
CA MET A 10 -0.17 17.63 -10.92
C MET A 10 -0.77 16.93 -12.15
N ASP A 11 -0.50 17.43 -13.35
CA ASP A 11 -0.97 16.81 -14.59
C ASP A 11 -0.31 15.44 -14.81
N ILE A 12 0.98 15.29 -14.48
CA ILE A 12 1.68 14.00 -14.50
C ILE A 12 1.04 13.01 -13.51
N MET A 13 0.76 13.45 -12.27
CA MET A 13 0.11 12.60 -11.26
C MET A 13 -1.29 12.16 -11.71
N ARG A 14 -2.08 13.04 -12.33
CA ARG A 14 -3.38 12.68 -12.90
C ARG A 14 -3.26 11.68 -14.03
N ALA A 15 -2.31 11.86 -14.95
CA ALA A 15 -2.08 10.91 -16.03
C ALA A 15 -1.68 9.52 -15.50
N LEU A 16 -0.86 9.47 -14.45
CA LEU A 16 -0.51 8.24 -13.75
C LEU A 16 -1.73 7.56 -13.12
N LEU A 17 -2.62 8.32 -12.46
CA LEU A 17 -3.85 7.76 -11.90
C LEU A 17 -4.80 7.24 -12.97
N CYS A 18 -4.92 7.91 -14.12
CA CYS A 18 -5.68 7.37 -15.26
C CYS A 18 -5.09 6.06 -15.80
N ASP A 19 -3.75 5.92 -15.80
CA ASP A 19 -3.10 4.66 -16.18
C ASP A 19 -3.36 3.55 -15.15
N TYR A 20 -3.34 3.87 -13.86
CA TYR A 20 -3.79 2.98 -12.77
C TYR A 20 -5.23 2.51 -12.98
N GLU A 21 -6.16 3.43 -13.19
CA GLU A 21 -7.58 3.13 -13.43
C GLU A 21 -7.75 2.17 -14.60
N SER A 22 -7.09 2.44 -15.74
CA SER A 22 -7.22 1.61 -16.93
C SER A 22 -6.54 0.25 -16.79
N THR A 23 -5.39 0.19 -16.10
CA THR A 23 -4.62 -1.04 -15.91
C THR A 23 -5.34 -1.99 -14.95
N CYS A 24 -5.90 -1.45 -13.87
CA CYS A 24 -6.55 -2.25 -12.82
C CYS A 24 -8.06 -2.43 -13.05
N GLY A 25 -8.66 -1.73 -14.02
CA GLY A 25 -10.10 -1.82 -14.29
C GLY A 25 -10.98 -1.27 -13.16
N VAL A 26 -10.44 -0.34 -12.37
CA VAL A 26 -11.10 0.22 -11.19
C VAL A 26 -11.85 1.51 -11.51
N LYS A 27 -12.65 1.98 -10.56
CA LYS A 27 -13.35 3.27 -10.66
C LYS A 27 -12.33 4.42 -10.76
N PRO A 28 -12.65 5.48 -11.53
CA PRO A 28 -11.80 6.67 -11.60
C PRO A 28 -11.55 7.29 -10.22
N PHE A 29 -10.32 7.73 -9.99
CA PHE A 29 -9.96 8.47 -8.80
C PHE A 29 -10.63 9.85 -8.84
N ASP A 30 -11.49 10.12 -7.87
CA ASP A 30 -12.21 11.39 -7.68
C ASP A 30 -11.81 12.10 -6.37
N GLY A 31 -10.73 11.63 -5.74
CA GLY A 31 -10.17 12.20 -4.52
C GLY A 31 -9.39 13.50 -4.73
N ASN A 32 -9.00 14.14 -3.63
CA ASN A 32 -8.06 15.26 -3.64
C ASN A 32 -6.62 14.76 -3.49
N ILE A 33 -5.66 15.50 -4.03
CA ILE A 33 -4.23 15.26 -3.81
C ILE A 33 -3.60 16.55 -3.32
N ILE A 34 -2.91 16.49 -2.19
CA ILE A 34 -2.20 17.61 -1.58
C ILE A 34 -0.72 17.23 -1.44
N ILE A 35 0.15 17.97 -2.12
CA ILE A 35 1.59 17.92 -1.87
C ILE A 35 1.86 18.74 -0.61
N SER A 36 2.09 18.06 0.49
CA SER A 36 2.19 18.63 1.83
C SER A 36 3.61 19.05 2.16
N GLU A 37 3.79 20.30 2.60
CA GLU A 37 5.05 20.77 3.20
C GLU A 37 5.29 20.19 4.60
N ASP A 38 4.20 19.94 5.33
CA ASP A 38 4.18 19.43 6.70
C ASP A 38 2.97 18.51 6.85
N MET A 39 3.21 17.19 6.88
CA MET A 39 2.16 16.17 6.86
C MET A 39 1.20 16.32 8.03
N ARG A 40 1.74 16.65 9.21
CA ARG A 40 0.98 16.86 10.44
C ARG A 40 -0.03 18.00 10.33
N SER A 41 0.41 19.17 9.89
CA SER A 41 -0.44 20.37 9.77
C SER A 41 -1.51 20.16 8.72
N SER A 42 -1.17 19.56 7.59
CA SER A 42 -2.15 19.21 6.54
C SER A 42 -3.18 18.21 7.05
N TYR A 43 -2.77 17.19 7.80
CA TYR A 43 -3.71 16.24 8.42
C TYR A 43 -4.65 16.94 9.41
N ILE A 44 -4.12 17.77 10.31
CA ILE A 44 -4.92 18.52 11.29
C ILE A 44 -5.97 19.40 10.61
N GLN A 45 -5.64 20.02 9.47
CA GLN A 45 -6.59 20.84 8.72
C GLN A 45 -7.76 20.03 8.14
N LEU A 46 -7.53 18.74 7.85
CA LEU A 46 -8.55 17.85 7.30
C LEU A 46 -9.37 17.17 8.39
N ARG A 47 -8.72 16.67 9.46
CA ARG A 47 -9.30 15.80 10.49
C ARG A 47 -8.86 16.19 11.90
N SER A 48 -9.03 17.47 12.26
CA SER A 48 -8.75 17.94 13.62
C SER A 48 -9.53 17.17 14.69
N ASP A 49 -10.73 16.71 14.35
CA ASP A 49 -11.59 15.92 15.22
C ASP A 49 -10.95 14.61 15.68
N LEU A 50 -10.19 13.92 14.81
CA LEU A 50 -9.50 12.67 15.17
C LEU A 50 -8.27 12.93 16.04
N VAL A 51 -7.61 14.06 15.83
CA VAL A 51 -6.46 14.48 16.64
C VAL A 51 -6.91 14.85 18.05
N GLU A 52 -8.00 15.59 18.19
CA GLU A 52 -8.58 15.95 19.49
C GLU A 52 -9.04 14.72 20.29
N LYS A 53 -9.51 13.68 19.61
CA LYS A 53 -9.88 12.38 20.21
C LYS A 53 -8.68 11.49 20.56
N GLY A 54 -7.46 11.87 20.14
CA GLY A 54 -6.25 11.08 20.38
C GLY A 54 -6.20 9.75 19.61
N VAL A 55 -6.93 9.65 18.50
CA VAL A 55 -7.05 8.40 17.70
C VAL A 55 -5.78 8.14 16.89
N ILE A 56 -5.05 9.20 16.50
CA ILE A 56 -3.88 9.08 15.63
C ILE A 56 -2.61 9.61 16.31
N PRO A 57 -1.50 8.86 16.26
CA PRO A 57 -0.20 9.34 16.72
C PRO A 57 0.38 10.37 15.72
N ILE A 58 0.00 11.63 15.90
CA ILE A 58 0.36 12.75 15.00
C ILE A 58 1.87 12.99 14.85
N ASP A 59 2.68 12.51 15.79
CA ASP A 59 4.13 12.72 15.77
C ASP A 59 4.84 11.82 14.74
N ASP A 60 4.19 10.75 14.27
CA ASP A 60 4.74 9.85 13.26
C ASP A 60 4.34 10.23 11.83
N LEU A 61 3.39 11.14 11.65
CA LEU A 61 2.86 11.53 10.33
C LEU A 61 3.94 12.05 9.36
N GLU A 62 4.97 12.71 9.88
CA GLU A 62 6.05 13.25 9.06
C GLU A 62 7.02 12.17 8.55
N LYS A 63 6.97 10.96 9.13
CA LYS A 63 7.74 9.80 8.65
C LYS A 63 7.12 9.18 7.40
N TYR A 64 5.83 9.43 7.15
CA TYR A 64 5.12 8.86 6.01
C TYR A 64 5.43 9.61 4.72
N HIS A 65 5.62 8.85 3.65
CA HIS A 65 5.82 9.38 2.30
C HIS A 65 4.51 9.82 1.65
N GLY A 66 3.41 9.15 2.02
CA GLY A 66 2.05 9.44 1.61
C GLY A 66 1.08 8.99 2.70
N LEU A 67 -0.15 9.50 2.65
CA LEU A 67 -1.23 9.11 3.55
C LEU A 67 -2.58 9.39 2.91
N THR A 68 -3.43 8.38 2.87
CA THR A 68 -4.84 8.51 2.56
C THR A 68 -5.61 8.99 3.78
N VAL A 69 -6.33 10.10 3.62
CA VAL A 69 -7.16 10.71 4.66
C VAL A 69 -8.63 10.56 4.27
N GLN A 70 -9.38 9.86 5.11
CA GLN A 70 -10.81 9.63 4.95
C GLN A 70 -11.65 10.87 5.32
N PRO A 71 -12.76 11.12 4.60
CA PRO A 71 -13.65 12.22 4.92
C PRO A 71 -14.41 11.97 6.24
N ALA A 72 -14.81 13.06 6.91
CA ALA A 72 -15.66 12.98 8.09
C ALA A 72 -17.09 12.51 7.75
N GLU A 73 -17.59 12.90 6.57
CA GLU A 73 -18.92 12.54 6.07
C GLU A 73 -18.84 11.37 5.09
N THR A 74 -19.86 10.50 5.11
CA THR A 74 -19.90 9.28 4.26
C THR A 74 -19.96 9.54 2.76
N ASP A 75 -20.48 10.71 2.34
CA ASP A 75 -20.51 11.19 0.95
C ASP A 75 -19.36 12.16 0.63
N GLY A 76 -18.42 12.33 1.55
CA GLY A 76 -17.26 13.20 1.39
C GLY A 76 -16.19 12.63 0.44
N ILE A 77 -15.16 13.43 0.23
CA ILE A 77 -14.08 13.13 -0.73
C ILE A 77 -12.81 12.77 0.05
N PHE A 78 -12.22 11.62 -0.27
CA PHE A 78 -10.91 11.22 0.26
C PHE A 78 -9.81 12.18 -0.20
N THR A 79 -8.79 12.35 0.63
CA THR A 79 -7.63 13.19 0.30
C THR A 79 -6.35 12.40 0.46
N ILE A 80 -5.53 12.33 -0.59
CA ILE A 80 -4.15 11.83 -0.51
C ILE A 80 -3.24 12.99 -0.13
N LEU A 81 -2.56 12.87 1.00
CA LEU A 81 -1.43 13.70 1.37
C LEU A 81 -0.15 13.06 0.84
N LEU A 82 0.71 13.80 0.14
CA LEU A 82 2.03 13.35 -0.26
C LEU A 82 3.10 14.24 0.38
N ASN A 83 4.11 13.62 1.00
CA ASN A 83 5.18 14.38 1.64
C ASN A 83 6.08 15.03 0.57
N LYS A 84 6.11 16.37 0.53
CA LYS A 84 6.89 17.11 -0.45
C LYS A 84 8.38 16.86 -0.33
N LYS A 85 8.91 16.75 0.90
CA LYS A 85 10.33 16.51 1.12
C LYS A 85 10.74 15.19 0.48
N PHE A 86 9.96 14.14 0.69
CA PHE A 86 10.16 12.84 0.04
C PHE A 86 10.13 12.95 -1.50
N ILE A 87 9.15 13.63 -2.09
CA ILE A 87 9.09 13.83 -3.55
C ILE A 87 10.35 14.53 -4.09
N LEU A 88 10.80 15.59 -3.41
CA LEU A 88 12.00 16.32 -3.81
C LEU A 88 13.27 15.47 -3.66
N GLU A 89 13.34 14.65 -2.62
CA GLU A 89 14.43 13.68 -2.44
C GLU A 89 14.46 12.65 -3.57
N SER A 90 13.30 12.10 -3.97
CA SER A 90 13.19 11.18 -5.11
C SER A 90 13.74 11.78 -6.40
N PHE A 91 13.36 13.04 -6.70
CA PHE A 91 13.91 13.75 -7.86
C PHE A 91 15.43 13.95 -7.76
N SER A 92 15.94 14.30 -6.58
CA SER A 92 17.39 14.49 -6.38
C SER A 92 18.20 13.20 -6.59
N LYS A 93 17.59 12.04 -6.30
CA LYS A 93 18.18 10.71 -6.49
C LYS A 93 17.94 10.14 -7.89
N ASN A 94 17.29 10.90 -8.77
CA ASN A 94 16.87 10.47 -10.11
C ASN A 94 16.06 9.18 -10.07
N ASN A 95 15.16 9.05 -9.10
CA ASN A 95 14.22 7.95 -8.98
C ASN A 95 12.77 8.46 -9.02
N VAL A 96 11.83 7.51 -9.07
CA VAL A 96 10.40 7.79 -9.17
C VAL A 96 9.61 7.09 -8.07
N ASP A 97 10.19 6.95 -6.87
CA ASP A 97 9.57 6.22 -5.76
C ASP A 97 8.19 6.78 -5.39
N TRP A 98 7.98 8.09 -5.61
CA TRP A 98 6.68 8.76 -5.44
C TRP A 98 5.55 8.19 -6.29
N VAL A 99 5.87 7.56 -7.44
CA VAL A 99 4.88 6.87 -8.29
C VAL A 99 4.21 5.74 -7.52
N GLY A 100 5.03 4.89 -6.90
CA GLY A 100 4.53 3.75 -6.12
C GLY A 100 3.74 4.22 -4.91
N THR A 101 4.19 5.28 -4.23
CA THR A 101 3.45 5.88 -3.11
C THR A 101 2.10 6.45 -3.54
N LEU A 102 2.04 7.27 -4.59
CA LEU A 102 0.77 7.85 -5.04
C LEU A 102 -0.25 6.76 -5.43
N VAL A 103 0.19 5.75 -6.18
CA VAL A 103 -0.70 4.66 -6.58
C VAL A 103 -1.13 3.82 -5.38
N HIS A 104 -0.24 3.55 -4.42
CA HIS A 104 -0.59 2.85 -3.18
C HIS A 104 -1.71 3.59 -2.42
N GLU A 105 -1.60 4.89 -2.23
CA GLU A 105 -2.65 5.68 -1.58
C GLU A 105 -3.95 5.72 -2.39
N ALA A 106 -3.87 5.80 -3.73
CA ALA A 106 -5.06 5.76 -4.58
C ALA A 106 -5.79 4.41 -4.51
N VAL A 107 -5.07 3.30 -4.33
CA VAL A 107 -5.66 1.98 -4.11
C VAL A 107 -6.46 1.96 -2.81
N HIS A 108 -5.92 2.51 -1.72
CA HIS A 108 -6.68 2.62 -0.47
C HIS A 108 -8.00 3.38 -0.65
N VAL A 109 -8.01 4.48 -1.42
CA VAL A 109 -9.26 5.21 -1.68
C VAL A 109 -10.34 4.31 -2.32
N ASN A 110 -9.96 3.45 -3.26
CA ASN A 110 -10.91 2.53 -3.89
C ASN A 110 -11.28 1.37 -2.94
N ASP A 111 -10.30 0.74 -2.31
CA ASP A 111 -10.50 -0.37 -1.38
C ASP A 111 -11.44 0.01 -0.23
N PHE A 112 -11.22 1.16 0.41
CA PHE A 112 -12.07 1.64 1.51
C PHE A 112 -13.49 1.94 1.06
N ARG A 113 -13.69 2.43 -0.17
CA ARG A 113 -15.04 2.68 -0.70
C ARG A 113 -15.77 1.40 -1.02
N ASP A 114 -15.09 0.46 -1.67
CA ASP A 114 -15.70 -0.82 -2.00
C ASP A 114 -16.00 -1.59 -0.71
N TYR A 115 -15.12 -1.53 0.29
CA TYR A 115 -15.37 -2.11 1.60
C TYR A 115 -16.52 -1.43 2.36
N PHE A 116 -16.59 -0.10 2.33
CA PHE A 116 -17.71 0.66 2.91
C PHE A 116 -19.05 0.21 2.31
N ASN A 117 -19.11 -0.02 0.99
CA ASN A 117 -20.32 -0.52 0.35
C ASN A 117 -20.67 -1.96 0.74
N LEU A 118 -19.66 -2.79 1.02
CA LEU A 118 -19.85 -4.19 1.43
C LEU A 118 -20.37 -4.31 2.86
N VAL A 119 -19.77 -3.59 3.82
CA VAL A 119 -20.09 -3.75 5.25
C VAL A 119 -21.06 -2.69 5.78
N SER A 120 -21.26 -1.60 5.03
CA SER A 120 -22.18 -0.50 5.37
C SER A 120 -22.01 0.04 6.79
N PRO A 121 -20.80 0.50 7.17
CA PRO A 121 -20.52 1.02 8.50
C PRO A 121 -21.17 2.40 8.68
N SER A 122 -21.12 2.92 9.91
CA SER A 122 -21.68 4.25 10.21
C SER A 122 -20.82 5.41 9.68
N SER A 123 -19.51 5.20 9.55
CA SER A 123 -18.54 6.17 9.03
C SER A 123 -17.31 5.47 8.46
N TYR A 124 -16.50 6.20 7.69
CA TYR A 124 -15.19 5.66 7.27
C TYR A 124 -14.24 5.47 8.45
N ASP A 125 -14.36 6.24 9.53
CA ASP A 125 -13.50 6.09 10.71
C ASP A 125 -13.63 4.72 11.37
N GLU A 126 -14.83 4.13 11.33
CA GLU A 126 -15.08 2.78 11.84
C GLU A 126 -14.19 1.76 11.13
N LEU A 127 -13.98 1.91 9.82
CA LEU A 127 -13.17 1.00 9.00
C LEU A 127 -11.67 1.00 9.37
N TYR A 128 -11.21 2.02 10.09
CA TYR A 128 -9.84 2.11 10.60
C TYR A 128 -9.68 1.50 12.00
N ASP A 129 -10.76 1.04 12.64
CA ASP A 129 -10.65 0.32 13.91
C ASP A 129 -10.11 -1.09 13.68
N TYR A 130 -8.84 -1.28 14.06
CA TYR A 130 -8.16 -2.57 13.98
C TYR A 130 -8.89 -3.69 14.73
N ASN A 131 -9.66 -3.40 15.79
CA ASN A 131 -10.39 -4.45 16.49
C ASN A 131 -11.61 -4.97 15.71
N LEU A 132 -12.07 -4.21 14.72
CA LEU A 132 -13.27 -4.53 13.93
C LEU A 132 -12.91 -5.00 12.52
N HIS A 133 -11.87 -4.40 11.91
CA HIS A 133 -11.57 -4.56 10.49
C HIS A 133 -10.13 -4.97 10.22
N ARG A 134 -9.46 -5.63 11.18
CA ARG A 134 -8.06 -6.06 11.10
C ARG A 134 -7.68 -6.72 9.78
N MET A 135 -8.48 -7.71 9.33
CA MET A 135 -8.19 -8.47 8.11
C MET A 135 -8.32 -7.62 6.84
N PHE A 136 -9.28 -6.70 6.82
CA PHE A 136 -9.41 -5.73 5.74
C PHE A 136 -8.17 -4.83 5.68
N ILE A 137 -7.71 -4.33 6.84
CA ILE A 137 -6.53 -3.47 6.92
C ILE A 137 -5.28 -4.20 6.40
N TYR A 138 -5.06 -5.45 6.82
CA TYR A 138 -3.92 -6.24 6.31
C TYR A 138 -4.03 -6.52 4.81
N TRP A 139 -5.23 -6.83 4.31
CA TRP A 139 -5.46 -7.08 2.90
C TRP A 139 -5.25 -5.82 2.04
N THR A 140 -5.81 -4.66 2.44
CA THR A 140 -5.65 -3.44 1.65
C THR A 140 -4.19 -2.97 1.63
N GLU A 141 -3.43 -3.16 2.71
CA GLU A 141 -1.99 -2.88 2.72
C GLU A 141 -1.19 -3.79 1.78
N PHE A 142 -1.51 -5.09 1.75
CA PHE A 142 -0.95 -6.02 0.77
C PHE A 142 -1.29 -5.58 -0.66
N HIS A 143 -2.57 -5.34 -0.92
CA HIS A 143 -3.12 -5.02 -2.24
C HIS A 143 -2.56 -3.69 -2.78
N ALA A 144 -2.63 -2.64 -1.99
CA ALA A 144 -2.06 -1.33 -2.30
C ALA A 144 -0.55 -1.42 -2.51
N ARG A 145 0.16 -2.22 -1.70
CA ARG A 145 1.62 -2.40 -1.89
C ARG A 145 1.93 -3.13 -3.18
N ALA A 146 1.19 -4.17 -3.53
CA ALA A 146 1.38 -4.91 -4.78
C ALA A 146 1.17 -3.99 -5.99
N ILE A 147 0.03 -3.30 -6.06
CA ILE A 147 -0.26 -2.40 -7.19
C ILE A 147 0.73 -1.23 -7.23
N GLY A 148 1.01 -0.58 -6.10
CA GLY A 148 2.00 0.50 -6.03
C GLY A 148 3.39 0.06 -6.50
N HIS A 149 3.83 -1.15 -6.14
CA HIS A 149 5.11 -1.70 -6.59
C HIS A 149 5.11 -2.06 -8.08
N TYR A 150 4.00 -2.58 -8.61
CA TYR A 150 3.83 -2.81 -10.05
C TYR A 150 4.03 -1.51 -10.84
N PHE A 151 3.37 -0.43 -10.42
CA PHE A 151 3.48 0.88 -11.07
C PHE A 151 4.87 1.50 -10.90
N LEU A 152 5.49 1.36 -9.73
CA LEU A 152 6.88 1.80 -9.55
C LEU A 152 7.80 1.12 -10.56
N ARG A 153 7.67 -0.20 -10.77
CA ARG A 153 8.47 -0.93 -11.77
C ARG A 153 8.17 -0.47 -13.19
N LYS A 154 6.90 -0.35 -13.55
CA LYS A 154 6.44 0.11 -14.87
C LYS A 154 7.05 1.46 -15.27
N TYR A 155 7.21 2.37 -14.31
CA TYR A 155 7.72 3.72 -14.56
C TYR A 155 9.22 3.92 -14.27
N SER A 156 9.88 2.95 -13.62
CA SER A 156 11.32 3.03 -13.33
C SER A 156 12.20 2.20 -14.26
N LEU A 157 11.63 1.21 -14.96
CA LEU A 157 12.38 0.25 -15.76
C LEU A 157 11.93 0.27 -17.23
N GLU A 158 12.89 0.29 -18.15
CA GLU A 158 12.64 -0.02 -19.55
C GLU A 158 12.29 -1.51 -19.68
N ASP A 159 11.22 -1.81 -20.43
CA ASP A 159 10.65 -3.16 -20.55
C ASP A 159 10.61 -3.88 -19.19
N PHE A 160 9.84 -3.31 -18.25
CA PHE A 160 9.78 -3.76 -16.86
C PHE A 160 9.34 -5.22 -16.69
N THR A 161 8.79 -5.85 -17.73
CA THR A 161 8.42 -7.27 -17.78
C THR A 161 9.55 -8.19 -18.24
N SER A 162 10.66 -7.62 -18.74
CA SER A 162 11.79 -8.37 -19.27
C SER A 162 12.56 -9.15 -18.21
N SER A 163 13.00 -10.35 -18.57
CA SER A 163 13.87 -11.18 -17.74
C SER A 163 15.25 -10.57 -17.47
N THR A 164 15.64 -9.49 -18.16
CA THR A 164 16.90 -8.77 -17.92
C THR A 164 17.00 -8.21 -16.50
N HIS A 165 15.88 -8.04 -15.82
CA HIS A 165 15.83 -7.52 -14.45
C HIS A 165 16.00 -8.62 -13.38
N LEU A 166 15.98 -9.91 -13.75
CA LEU A 166 15.98 -11.03 -12.82
C LEU A 166 17.27 -11.13 -11.98
N ASP A 167 18.43 -10.88 -12.60
CA ASP A 167 19.71 -10.98 -11.87
C ASP A 167 19.78 -9.99 -10.72
N TYR A 168 19.37 -8.74 -10.94
CA TYR A 168 19.28 -7.74 -9.90
C TYR A 168 18.22 -8.12 -8.85
N LEU A 169 17.05 -8.60 -9.28
CA LEU A 169 15.99 -9.01 -8.36
C LEU A 169 16.43 -10.11 -7.40
N LEU A 170 17.03 -11.18 -7.92
CA LEU A 170 17.42 -12.35 -7.14
C LEU A 170 18.62 -12.10 -6.24
N ASN A 171 19.58 -11.29 -6.68
CA ASN A 171 20.85 -11.13 -5.98
C ASN A 171 20.94 -9.87 -5.12
N GLU A 172 20.11 -8.84 -5.40
CA GLU A 172 20.17 -7.55 -4.70
C GLU A 172 18.84 -7.21 -4.04
N ALA A 173 17.76 -7.07 -4.83
CA ALA A 173 16.49 -6.53 -4.33
C ALA A 173 15.78 -7.48 -3.35
N LEU A 174 15.65 -8.77 -3.69
CA LEU A 174 15.00 -9.75 -2.83
C LEU A 174 15.77 -9.93 -1.50
N PRO A 175 17.10 -10.16 -1.49
CA PRO A 175 17.86 -10.22 -0.23
C PRO A 175 17.74 -8.94 0.60
N PHE A 176 17.79 -7.76 -0.02
CA PHE A 176 17.58 -6.49 0.67
C PHE A 176 16.22 -6.46 1.37
N HIS A 177 15.14 -6.77 0.66
CA HIS A 177 13.79 -6.71 1.22
C HIS A 177 13.51 -7.78 2.29
N ILE A 178 14.12 -8.98 2.19
CA ILE A 178 14.06 -9.99 3.26
C ILE A 178 14.73 -9.46 4.53
N ASN A 179 15.94 -8.90 4.41
CA ASN A 179 16.70 -8.39 5.55
C ASN A 179 16.01 -7.19 6.19
N ASP A 180 15.46 -6.29 5.37
CA ASP A 180 14.70 -5.13 5.83
C ASP A 180 13.42 -5.53 6.56
N MET A 181 12.64 -6.46 6.00
CA MET A 181 11.46 -7.03 6.67
C MET A 181 11.84 -7.64 8.02
N ALA A 182 12.87 -8.50 8.06
CA ALA A 182 13.32 -9.12 9.29
C ALA A 182 13.81 -8.09 10.33
N ALA A 183 14.52 -7.04 9.90
CA ALA A 183 14.99 -5.98 10.79
C ALA A 183 13.82 -5.18 11.38
N GLN A 184 12.83 -4.79 10.57
CA GLN A 184 11.67 -4.01 11.00
C GLN A 184 10.75 -4.82 11.92
N VAL A 185 10.48 -6.09 11.59
CA VAL A 185 9.69 -6.99 12.46
C VAL A 185 10.35 -7.14 13.83
N ASN A 186 11.68 -7.27 13.89
CA ASN A 186 12.41 -7.38 15.16
C ASN A 186 12.59 -6.05 15.92
N ALA A 187 12.33 -4.90 15.27
CA ALA A 187 12.49 -3.58 15.88
C ALA A 187 11.30 -3.16 16.76
N THR A 188 10.18 -3.89 16.67
CA THR A 188 8.94 -3.61 17.39
C THR A 188 8.38 -4.88 18.02
N ASN A 189 7.67 -4.72 19.14
CA ASN A 189 6.88 -5.80 19.76
C ASN A 189 5.37 -5.64 19.47
N ASN A 190 5.00 -4.63 18.66
CA ASN A 190 3.62 -4.42 18.25
C ASN A 190 3.27 -5.37 17.10
N PRO A 191 2.34 -6.33 17.27
CA PRO A 191 1.97 -7.27 16.23
C PRO A 191 1.45 -6.60 14.95
N ASP A 192 0.79 -5.45 15.05
CA ASP A 192 0.26 -4.74 13.89
C ASP A 192 1.38 -4.12 13.04
N ASP A 193 2.41 -3.54 13.67
CA ASP A 193 3.58 -3.02 12.97
C ASP A 193 4.37 -4.15 12.29
N GLN A 194 4.46 -5.31 12.95
CA GLN A 194 5.08 -6.51 12.38
C GLN A 194 4.30 -7.01 11.17
N MET A 195 2.97 -7.11 11.30
CA MET A 195 2.11 -7.58 10.21
C MET A 195 2.13 -6.61 9.03
N TYR A 196 2.04 -5.30 9.28
CA TYR A 196 2.19 -4.26 8.26
C TYR A 196 3.47 -4.45 7.43
N THR A 197 4.60 -4.69 8.11
CA THR A 197 5.89 -4.96 7.44
C THR A 197 5.83 -6.23 6.58
N ILE A 198 5.22 -7.30 7.11
CA ILE A 198 5.13 -8.59 6.46
C ILE A 198 4.23 -8.52 5.22
N VAL A 199 3.02 -7.97 5.32
CA VAL A 199 2.10 -7.86 4.18
C VAL A 199 2.67 -6.97 3.08
N HIS A 200 3.49 -5.98 3.44
CA HIS A 200 4.23 -5.17 2.47
C HIS A 200 5.29 -5.99 1.70
N PHE A 201 6.04 -6.85 2.40
CA PHE A 201 6.99 -7.75 1.75
C PHE A 201 6.25 -8.72 0.81
N LEU A 202 5.17 -9.34 1.28
CA LEU A 202 4.35 -10.26 0.50
C LEU A 202 3.75 -9.59 -0.74
N GLY A 203 3.28 -8.34 -0.65
CA GLY A 203 2.77 -7.59 -1.79
C GLY A 203 3.82 -7.37 -2.89
N ARG A 204 5.09 -7.13 -2.53
CA ARG A 204 6.19 -7.05 -3.51
C ARG A 204 6.46 -8.40 -4.17
N LEU A 205 6.44 -9.46 -3.37
CA LEU A 205 6.66 -10.82 -3.84
C LEU A 205 5.58 -11.24 -4.85
N ALA A 206 4.32 -10.87 -4.60
CA ALA A 206 3.20 -11.13 -5.50
C ALA A 206 3.41 -10.50 -6.89
N VAL A 207 3.93 -9.27 -6.94
CA VAL A 207 4.27 -8.61 -8.21
C VAL A 207 5.40 -9.31 -8.93
N TRP A 208 6.44 -9.76 -8.20
CA TRP A 208 7.53 -10.50 -8.84
C TRP A 208 7.07 -11.86 -9.38
N GLN A 209 6.18 -12.55 -8.67
CA GLN A 209 5.52 -13.75 -9.18
C GLN A 209 4.68 -13.46 -10.43
N TYR A 210 3.88 -12.39 -10.41
CA TYR A 210 3.06 -11.99 -11.54
C TYR A 210 3.90 -11.66 -12.79
N LEU A 211 4.98 -10.89 -12.62
CA LEU A 211 5.84 -10.45 -13.73
C LEU A 211 6.77 -11.54 -14.24
N TYR A 212 7.21 -12.45 -13.37
CA TYR A 212 8.23 -13.46 -13.67
C TYR A 212 7.84 -14.85 -13.15
N PRO A 213 6.70 -15.41 -13.60
CA PRO A 213 6.11 -16.61 -13.01
C PRO A 213 6.98 -17.86 -13.12
N ASP A 214 7.83 -17.94 -14.16
CA ASP A 214 8.76 -19.07 -14.33
C ASP A 214 9.87 -19.07 -13.27
N THR A 215 10.29 -17.88 -12.82
CA THR A 215 11.37 -17.72 -11.82
C THR A 215 10.83 -17.71 -10.40
N PHE A 216 9.80 -16.90 -10.16
CA PHE A 216 9.09 -16.81 -8.88
C PHE A 216 7.90 -17.78 -8.85
N CYS A 217 8.14 -19.01 -9.30
CA CYS A 217 7.12 -20.06 -9.31
C CYS A 217 6.79 -20.56 -7.89
N SER A 218 5.72 -21.34 -7.74
CA SER A 218 5.32 -21.88 -6.44
C SER A 218 6.44 -22.59 -5.69
N ASP A 219 7.28 -23.37 -6.39
CA ASP A 219 8.45 -24.03 -5.76
C ASP A 219 9.46 -23.04 -5.17
N PHE A 220 9.64 -21.88 -5.82
CA PHE A 220 10.50 -20.82 -5.31
C PHE A 220 9.88 -20.17 -4.08
N ILE A 221 8.61 -19.80 -4.16
CA ILE A 221 7.86 -19.16 -3.06
C ILE A 221 7.85 -20.08 -1.82
N ASN A 222 7.55 -21.37 -1.99
CA ASN A 222 7.50 -22.34 -0.90
C ASN A 222 8.88 -22.51 -0.24
N LYS A 223 9.97 -22.48 -1.02
CA LYS A 223 11.33 -22.54 -0.45
C LYS A 223 11.68 -21.26 0.30
N LEU A 224 11.24 -20.11 -0.21
CA LEU A 224 11.50 -18.81 0.39
C LEU A 224 10.75 -18.63 1.71
N LEU A 225 9.47 -19.00 1.75
CA LEU A 225 8.58 -18.78 2.89
C LEU A 225 8.45 -19.99 3.82
N GLY A 226 8.85 -21.20 3.40
CA GLY A 226 8.56 -22.45 4.13
C GLY A 226 9.20 -22.58 5.51
N ALA A 227 10.12 -21.69 5.90
CA ALA A 227 10.57 -21.56 7.29
C ALA A 227 9.50 -20.95 8.21
N ASN A 228 8.52 -20.25 7.63
CA ASN A 228 7.38 -19.60 8.29
C ASN A 228 6.08 -20.02 7.57
N PRO A 229 5.55 -21.23 7.83
CA PRO A 229 4.40 -21.78 7.10
C PRO A 229 3.17 -20.86 7.10
N TRP A 230 2.92 -20.13 8.20
CA TRP A 230 1.80 -19.19 8.28
C TRP A 230 1.95 -18.00 7.32
N MET A 231 3.19 -17.56 7.00
CA MET A 231 3.43 -16.50 6.01
C MET A 231 3.19 -17.03 4.59
N GLU A 232 3.56 -18.29 4.33
CA GLU A 232 3.26 -18.97 3.07
C GLU A 232 1.75 -19.10 2.87
N ASP A 233 1.03 -19.56 3.89
CA ASP A 233 -0.43 -19.66 3.88
C ASP A 233 -1.09 -18.29 3.64
N LEU A 234 -0.65 -17.26 4.37
CA LEU A 234 -1.14 -15.88 4.20
C LEU A 234 -0.88 -15.36 2.78
N TYR A 235 0.31 -15.60 2.24
CA TYR A 235 0.67 -15.21 0.88
C TYR A 235 -0.27 -15.83 -0.15
N TYR A 236 -0.41 -17.15 -0.12
CA TYR A 236 -1.28 -17.86 -1.06
C TYR A 236 -2.74 -17.48 -0.91
N PHE A 237 -3.17 -17.15 0.30
CA PHE A 237 -4.52 -16.67 0.53
C PHE A 237 -4.75 -15.32 -0.14
N PHE A 238 -3.83 -14.36 0.02
CA PHE A 238 -3.96 -13.02 -0.57
C PHE A 238 -3.85 -13.01 -2.10
N ILE A 239 -3.08 -13.91 -2.71
CA ILE A 239 -3.00 -13.98 -4.19
C ILE A 239 -4.09 -14.86 -4.82
N LYS A 240 -4.85 -15.61 -4.02
CA LYS A 240 -5.91 -16.50 -4.53
C LYS A 240 -7.14 -15.73 -5.00
N TYR A 241 -7.43 -14.60 -4.36
CA TYR A 241 -8.61 -13.78 -4.61
C TYR A 241 -8.16 -12.47 -5.24
N GLU A 242 -8.72 -12.12 -6.39
CA GLU A 242 -8.30 -10.95 -7.16
C GLU A 242 -9.01 -9.68 -6.68
N THR A 243 -10.18 -9.80 -6.07
CA THR A 243 -10.98 -8.65 -5.62
C THR A 243 -11.38 -8.72 -4.14
N LEU A 244 -11.77 -7.57 -3.59
CA LEU A 244 -12.27 -7.47 -2.23
C LEU A 244 -13.54 -8.32 -2.02
N GLU A 245 -14.45 -8.33 -2.98
CA GLU A 245 -15.69 -9.12 -2.92
C GLU A 245 -15.42 -10.62 -2.84
N GLU A 246 -14.33 -11.07 -3.46
CA GLU A 246 -13.93 -12.48 -3.44
C GLU A 246 -13.27 -12.86 -2.12
N ILE A 247 -12.42 -12.01 -1.55
CA ILE A 247 -11.69 -12.33 -0.32
C ILE A 247 -12.48 -12.08 0.95
N TYR A 248 -13.35 -11.06 0.98
CA TYR A 248 -14.09 -10.63 2.17
C TYR A 248 -14.83 -11.76 2.89
N PRO A 249 -15.55 -12.68 2.19
CA PRO A 249 -16.22 -13.81 2.83
C PRO A 249 -15.31 -14.77 3.59
N HIS A 250 -13.99 -14.67 3.37
CA HIS A 250 -12.99 -15.55 3.95
C HIS A 250 -12.07 -14.86 4.97
N PHE A 251 -12.36 -13.62 5.38
CA PHE A 251 -11.55 -12.92 6.39
C PHE A 251 -11.50 -13.68 7.73
N ASP A 252 -12.59 -14.31 8.15
CA ASP A 252 -12.61 -15.14 9.37
C ASP A 252 -11.63 -16.33 9.29
N GLU A 253 -11.37 -16.86 8.09
CA GLU A 253 -10.41 -17.95 7.89
C GLU A 253 -8.96 -17.48 8.09
N ILE A 254 -8.64 -16.27 7.60
CA ILE A 254 -7.33 -15.63 7.81
C ILE A 254 -7.15 -15.33 9.29
N GLU A 255 -8.15 -14.73 9.92
CA GLU A 255 -8.09 -14.39 11.34
C GLU A 255 -7.82 -15.63 12.20
N ALA A 256 -8.58 -16.71 11.98
CA ALA A 256 -8.36 -17.97 12.67
C ALA A 256 -6.99 -18.60 12.37
N MET A 257 -6.41 -18.37 11.20
CA MET A 257 -5.05 -18.79 10.88
C MET A 257 -4.00 -17.96 11.64
N LEU A 258 -4.15 -16.65 11.69
CA LEU A 258 -3.22 -15.75 12.38
C LEU A 258 -3.25 -15.95 13.89
N ASP A 259 -4.43 -16.08 14.50
CA ASP A 259 -4.60 -16.31 15.94
C ASP A 259 -4.00 -17.65 16.43
N ARG A 260 -3.68 -18.57 15.51
CA ARG A 260 -2.99 -19.84 15.84
C ARG A 260 -1.46 -19.72 15.81
N ASN A 261 -0.92 -18.68 15.19
CA ASN A 261 0.51 -18.56 14.87
C ASN A 261 1.16 -17.30 15.48
N LEU A 262 0.36 -16.34 15.97
CA LEU A 262 0.77 -15.10 16.64
C LEU A 262 0.20 -15.07 18.06
#